data_AF-A0A6N8XEV9-F1
#
_entry.id   AF-A0A6N8XEV9-F1
#
_cell.length_a   1.000
_cell.length_b   1.000
_cell.length_c   1.000
_cell.angle_alpha   90.00
_cell.angle_beta   90.00
_cell.angle_gamma   90.00
#
_symmetry.space_group_name_H-M   'P 1'
#
loop_
_entity.id
_entity.type
_entity.pdbx_description
1 polymer ?
#
loop_
_entity_poly.entity_id
_entity_poly.type
_entity_poly.pdbx_seq_one_letter_code
_entity_poly.pdbx_strand_id
1 'polypeptide(L)'
;MVEGRPRVGVWLMPDNQRPGQLEDLIAAMIPAEDVVWRLAREFVDRIPEPERPKPAIKAQVHAWLAARAAARPMGSAIRTGHLDASSPAATSFISWLQLLFHDPATGAAQPALTAT
;
A
#
# COMPACT_ATOMS: atom_id res chain seq x y z
N MET A 1 -29.02 -8.46 -3.70
CA MET A 1 -28.29 -7.33 -3.06
C MET A 1 -29.34 -6.38 -2.50
N VAL A 2 -29.27 -6.02 -1.22
CA VAL A 2 -30.29 -5.13 -0.59
C VAL A 2 -29.82 -3.69 -0.75
N GLU A 3 -30.61 -2.90 -1.47
CA GLU A 3 -30.39 -1.48 -1.69
C GLU A 3 -30.41 -0.71 -0.36
N GLY A 4 -29.50 0.26 -0.18
CA GLY A 4 -29.46 1.12 1.01
C GLY A 4 -28.71 0.58 2.25
N ARG A 5 -28.05 -0.58 2.18
CA ARG A 5 -27.16 -1.08 3.26
C ARG A 5 -25.69 -0.74 2.99
N PRO A 6 -24.87 -0.52 4.04
CA PRO A 6 -23.44 -0.27 3.85
C PRO A 6 -22.78 -1.48 3.18
N ARG A 7 -21.96 -1.20 2.15
CA ARG A 7 -21.12 -2.21 1.48
C ARG A 7 -19.86 -2.40 2.32
N VAL A 8 -19.56 -3.64 2.70
CA VAL A 8 -18.36 -4.02 3.44
C VAL A 8 -17.59 -5.04 2.63
N GLY A 9 -16.28 -4.81 2.47
CA GLY A 9 -15.36 -5.77 1.89
C GLY A 9 -14.14 -5.91 2.78
N VAL A 10 -13.59 -7.12 2.81
CA VAL A 10 -12.35 -7.44 3.54
C VAL A 10 -11.27 -7.76 2.51
N TRP A 11 -10.11 -7.13 2.69
CA TRP A 11 -8.89 -7.45 1.96
C TRP A 11 -7.80 -7.84 2.95
N LEU A 12 -7.17 -8.99 2.73
CA LEU A 12 -6.05 -9.48 3.50
C LEU A 12 -4.75 -9.11 2.77
N MET A 13 -3.87 -8.41 3.46
CA MET A 13 -2.62 -7.94 2.87
C MET A 13 -1.63 -9.10 2.62
N PRO A 14 -0.75 -8.95 1.61
CA PRO A 14 -0.78 -7.88 0.60
C PRO A 14 -1.77 -8.18 -0.55
N ASP A 15 -2.15 -9.44 -0.76
CA ASP A 15 -2.77 -9.95 -1.99
C ASP A 15 -3.88 -11.01 -1.78
N ASN A 16 -4.35 -11.24 -0.55
CA ASN A 16 -5.23 -12.34 -0.11
C ASN A 16 -4.69 -13.76 -0.27
N GLN A 17 -3.43 -13.93 -0.67
CA GLN A 17 -2.85 -15.25 -0.92
C GLN A 17 -1.76 -15.62 0.08
N ARG A 18 -1.01 -14.62 0.56
CA ARG A 18 0.14 -14.85 1.43
C ARG A 18 0.04 -14.00 2.70
N PRO A 19 0.57 -14.47 3.83
CA PRO A 19 0.72 -13.63 5.01
C PRO A 19 1.61 -12.42 4.70
N GLY A 20 1.22 -11.24 5.17
CA GLY A 20 2.03 -10.03 5.04
C GLY A 20 1.38 -8.82 5.68
N GLN A 21 2.02 -7.67 5.48
CA GLN A 21 1.66 -6.38 6.02
C GLN A 21 1.37 -5.39 4.89
N LEU A 22 0.88 -4.19 5.25
CA LEU A 22 0.71 -3.10 4.28
C LEU A 22 2.04 -2.77 3.60
N GLU A 23 3.14 -2.83 4.34
CA GLU A 23 4.48 -2.55 3.86
C GLU A 23 4.94 -3.53 2.76
N ASP A 24 4.42 -4.76 2.72
CA ASP A 24 4.67 -5.70 1.62
C ASP A 24 3.99 -5.25 0.32
N LEU A 25 2.78 -4.69 0.41
CA LEU A 25 2.11 -4.06 -0.73
C LEU A 25 2.91 -2.84 -1.22
N ILE A 26 3.34 -1.97 -0.29
CA ILE A 26 4.13 -0.78 -0.64
C ILE A 26 5.45 -1.19 -1.29
N ALA A 27 6.18 -2.16 -0.73
CA ALA A 27 7.42 -2.66 -1.30
C ALA A 27 7.24 -3.24 -2.71
N ALA A 28 6.11 -3.91 -2.98
CA ALA A 28 5.76 -4.41 -4.31
C ALA A 28 5.40 -3.30 -5.32
N MET A 29 5.23 -2.06 -4.88
CA MET A 29 5.02 -0.88 -5.73
C MET A 29 6.30 -0.06 -5.95
N ILE A 30 7.39 -0.35 -5.23
CA ILE A 30 8.64 0.37 -5.41
C ILE A 30 9.36 -0.22 -6.65
N PRO A 31 9.83 0.61 -7.61
CA PRO A 31 10.60 0.13 -8.75
C PRO A 31 11.81 -0.70 -8.33
N ALA A 32 12.10 -1.78 -9.05
CA ALA A 32 13.17 -2.71 -8.68
C ALA A 32 14.56 -2.05 -8.71
N GLU A 33 14.72 -1.06 -9.59
CA GLU A 33 15.91 -0.25 -9.80
C GLU A 33 16.03 0.96 -8.86
N ASP A 34 15.10 1.16 -7.92
CA ASP A 34 15.16 2.26 -6.96
C ASP A 34 16.39 2.10 -6.03
N VAL A 35 17.38 2.97 -6.25
CA VAL A 35 18.64 2.97 -5.49
C VAL A 35 18.41 3.28 -4.01
N VAL A 36 17.46 4.14 -3.68
CA VAL A 36 17.14 4.51 -2.29
C VAL A 36 16.52 3.31 -1.57
N TRP A 37 15.68 2.54 -2.26
CA TRP A 37 15.08 1.33 -1.70
C TRP A 37 16.11 0.27 -1.38
N ARG A 38 17.05 0.05 -2.32
CA ARG A 38 18.18 -0.86 -2.08
C ARG A 38 18.98 -0.43 -0.85
N LEU A 39 19.36 0.85 -0.75
CA LEU A 39 20.14 1.37 0.38
C LEU A 39 19.37 1.30 1.71
N ALA A 40 18.07 1.55 1.70
CA ALA A 40 17.22 1.47 2.88
C ALA A 40 17.15 0.03 3.43
N ARG A 41 17.03 -0.97 2.54
CA ARG A 41 17.10 -2.39 2.92
C ARG A 41 18.45 -2.75 3.50
N GLU A 42 19.53 -2.42 2.79
CA GLU A 42 20.90 -2.68 3.24
C GLU A 42 21.18 -2.05 4.62
N PHE A 43 20.69 -0.83 4.87
CA PHE A 43 20.82 -0.16 6.16
C PHE A 43 20.18 -0.96 7.29
N VAL A 44 18.91 -1.37 7.13
CA VAL A 44 18.18 -2.13 8.16
C VAL A 44 18.78 -3.53 8.35
N ASP A 45 19.17 -4.19 7.27
CA ASP A 45 19.70 -5.55 7.32
C ASP A 45 21.09 -5.62 7.98
N ARG A 46 21.86 -4.52 7.93
CA ARG A 46 23.15 -4.38 8.62
C ARG A 46 23.04 -4.17 10.13
N ILE A 47 21.87 -3.86 10.67
CA ILE A 47 21.67 -3.76 12.11
C ILE A 47 21.83 -5.17 12.71
N PRO A 48 22.71 -5.39 13.69
CA PRO A 48 22.89 -6.70 14.32
C PRO A 48 21.68 -7.09 15.17
N GLU A 49 21.57 -8.36 15.50
CA GLU A 49 20.63 -8.83 16.52
C GLU A 49 21.20 -8.57 17.92
N PRO A 50 20.37 -8.21 18.91
CA PRO A 50 18.90 -8.14 18.87
C PRO A 50 18.32 -6.78 18.41
N GLU A 51 19.14 -5.81 18.03
CA GLU A 51 18.70 -4.45 17.71
C GLU A 51 17.94 -4.34 16.37
N ARG A 52 18.06 -5.35 15.50
CA ARG A 52 17.37 -5.35 14.21
C ARG A 52 15.85 -5.32 14.39
N PRO A 53 15.14 -4.36 13.77
CA PRO A 53 13.68 -4.31 13.84
C PRO A 53 13.01 -5.57 13.29
N LYS A 54 11.99 -6.07 14.01
CA LYS A 54 11.15 -7.19 13.57
C LYS A 54 9.67 -6.76 13.56
N PRO A 55 8.96 -6.91 12.43
CA PRO A 55 9.45 -7.37 11.13
C PRO A 55 10.29 -6.29 10.43
N ALA A 56 11.34 -6.72 9.72
CA ALA A 56 12.30 -5.81 9.07
C ALA A 56 11.65 -4.94 7.97
N ILE A 57 10.68 -5.50 7.24
CA ILE A 57 10.01 -4.81 6.11
C ILE A 57 9.45 -3.44 6.51
N LYS A 58 8.95 -3.31 7.74
CA LYS A 58 8.45 -2.05 8.27
C LYS A 58 9.55 -1.01 8.40
N ALA A 59 10.67 -1.36 9.03
CA ALA A 59 11.80 -0.46 9.15
C ALA A 59 12.39 -0.10 7.78
N GLN A 60 12.44 -1.05 6.85
CA GLN A 60 12.94 -0.84 5.49
C GLN A 60 12.07 0.19 4.74
N VAL A 61 10.74 0.02 4.72
CA VAL A 61 9.82 0.96 4.06
C VAL A 61 9.89 2.35 4.70
N HIS A 62 9.96 2.42 6.04
CA HIS A 62 10.10 3.69 6.74
C HIS A 62 11.44 4.38 6.48
N ALA A 63 12.54 3.64 6.42
CA ALA A 63 13.85 4.18 6.06
C ALA A 63 13.86 4.70 4.61
N TRP A 64 13.23 3.98 3.68
CA TRP A 64 13.05 4.43 2.30
C TRP A 64 12.23 5.73 2.24
N LEU A 65 11.12 5.82 2.98
CA LEU A 65 10.29 7.04 3.06
C LEU A 65 11.04 8.23 3.68
N ALA A 66 11.85 7.98 4.72
CA ALA A 66 12.63 9.01 5.41
C ALA A 66 13.73 9.61 4.52
N ALA A 67 14.31 8.81 3.62
CA ALA A 67 15.33 9.26 2.68
C ALA A 67 14.78 10.10 1.52
N ARG A 68 13.47 10.36 1.47
CA ARG A 68 12.83 11.14 0.40
C ARG A 68 12.72 12.60 0.82
N ALA A 69 12.81 13.52 -0.16
CA ALA A 69 12.86 14.97 0.04
C ALA A 69 11.70 15.57 0.87
N ALA A 70 10.60 14.82 1.07
CA ALA A 70 9.60 15.11 2.08
C ALA A 70 9.19 13.80 2.77
N ALA A 71 9.64 13.61 4.03
CA ALA A 71 9.18 12.51 4.87
C ALA A 71 7.65 12.60 4.98
N ARG A 72 6.97 11.67 4.31
CA ARG A 72 5.53 11.71 4.11
C ARG A 72 4.92 10.41 4.65
N PRO A 73 3.77 10.48 5.35
CA PRO A 73 3.04 9.27 5.73
C PRO A 73 2.78 8.37 4.51
N MET A 74 2.82 7.05 4.68
CA MET A 74 2.63 6.05 3.59
C MET A 74 1.45 6.39 2.67
N GLY A 75 0.28 6.72 3.25
CA GLY A 75 -0.92 7.08 2.48
C GLY A 75 -0.77 8.33 1.60
N SER A 76 0.20 9.20 1.88
CA SER A 76 0.52 10.37 1.06
C SER A 76 1.66 10.12 0.07
N ALA A 77 2.48 9.09 0.28
CA ALA A 77 3.53 8.69 -0.67
C ALA A 77 2.94 8.16 -1.98
N ILE A 78 1.79 7.47 -1.93
CA ILE A 78 1.00 7.02 -3.10
C ILE A 78 0.73 8.20 -4.05
N ARG A 79 0.42 9.38 -3.51
CA ARG A 79 0.09 10.57 -4.32
C ARG A 79 1.29 11.24 -4.99
N THR A 80 2.52 10.81 -4.69
CA THR A 80 3.74 11.48 -5.15
C THR A 80 4.37 10.87 -6.40
N GLY A 81 3.78 9.81 -6.98
CA GLY A 81 4.31 9.17 -8.21
C GLY A 81 5.56 8.32 -8.01
N HIS A 82 5.94 8.03 -6.76
CA HIS A 82 7.11 7.20 -6.45
C HIS A 82 6.76 5.73 -6.17
N LEU A 83 5.47 5.44 -6.13
CA LEU A 83 4.96 4.08 -6.11
C LEU A 83 4.35 3.84 -7.48
N ASP A 84 4.75 2.76 -8.11
CA ASP A 84 4.21 2.31 -9.37
C ASP A 84 2.79 1.75 -9.12
N ALA A 85 1.80 2.59 -9.39
CA ALA A 85 0.39 2.20 -9.30
C ALA A 85 -0.02 1.19 -10.39
N SER A 86 0.84 0.94 -11.40
CA SER A 86 0.65 -0.08 -12.42
C SER A 86 1.27 -1.44 -12.05
N SER A 87 1.92 -1.54 -10.88
CA SER A 87 2.45 -2.82 -10.42
C SER A 87 1.32 -3.86 -10.28
N PRO A 88 1.60 -5.17 -10.46
CA PRO A 88 0.58 -6.20 -10.33
C PRO A 88 -0.13 -6.18 -8.96
N ALA A 89 0.63 -5.88 -7.90
CA ALA A 89 0.09 -5.78 -6.54
C ALA A 89 -0.85 -4.59 -6.39
N ALA A 90 -0.47 -3.42 -6.90
CA ALA A 90 -1.33 -2.23 -6.90
C ALA A 90 -2.59 -2.46 -7.74
N THR A 91 -2.43 -3.02 -8.93
CA THR A 91 -3.54 -3.29 -9.85
C THR A 91 -4.57 -4.22 -9.21
N SER A 92 -4.14 -5.31 -8.57
CA SER A 92 -5.05 -6.25 -7.91
C SER A 92 -5.84 -5.59 -6.77
N PHE A 93 -5.19 -4.75 -5.96
CA PHE A 93 -5.86 -4.04 -4.87
C PHE A 93 -6.84 -2.99 -5.40
N ILE A 94 -6.46 -2.24 -6.43
CA ILE A 94 -7.32 -1.24 -7.09
C ILE A 94 -8.54 -1.89 -7.72
N SER A 95 -8.37 -3.01 -8.45
CA SER A 95 -9.49 -3.74 -9.05
C SER A 95 -10.49 -4.23 -7.99
N TRP A 96 -10.00 -4.68 -6.84
CA TRP A 96 -10.88 -5.05 -5.73
C TRP A 96 -11.66 -3.85 -5.15
N LEU A 97 -11.01 -2.70 -4.96
CA LEU A 97 -11.70 -1.47 -4.55
C LEU A 97 -12.76 -1.02 -5.56
N GLN A 98 -12.45 -1.14 -6.85
CA GLN A 98 -13.40 -0.85 -7.93
C GLN A 98 -14.59 -1.79 -7.85
N LEU A 99 -14.40 -3.10 -7.71
CA LEU A 99 -15.51 -4.05 -7.54
C LEU A 99 -16.35 -3.77 -6.28
N LEU A 100 -15.70 -3.37 -5.18
CA LEU A 100 -16.37 -3.13 -3.90
C LEU A 100 -17.19 -1.83 -3.87
N PHE A 101 -16.79 -0.80 -4.60
CA PHE A 101 -17.41 0.53 -4.50
C PHE A 101 -17.96 1.07 -5.83
N HIS A 102 -17.40 0.68 -6.97
CA HIS A 102 -17.93 1.02 -8.27
C HIS A 102 -18.84 -0.10 -8.78
N ASP A 103 -20.07 0.26 -9.09
CA ASP A 103 -20.98 -0.63 -9.80
C ASP A 103 -20.79 -0.39 -11.31
N PRO A 104 -20.29 -1.37 -12.10
CA PRO A 104 -20.18 -1.20 -13.54
C PRO A 104 -21.56 -1.02 -14.23
N ALA A 105 -22.68 -1.34 -13.57
CA ALA A 105 -24.02 -1.14 -14.11
C ALA A 105 -24.55 0.30 -13.93
N THR A 106 -23.97 1.08 -13.02
CA THR A 106 -24.41 2.44 -12.74
C THR A 106 -23.21 3.37 -12.82
N GLY A 107 -22.98 4.00 -13.97
CA GLY A 107 -21.92 4.99 -14.19
C GLY A 107 -22.11 6.30 -13.42
N ALA A 108 -22.65 6.26 -12.20
CA ALA A 108 -22.79 7.39 -11.32
C ALA A 108 -21.94 7.17 -10.07
N ALA A 109 -21.00 8.09 -9.81
CA ALA A 109 -20.33 8.20 -8.52
C ALA A 109 -21.41 8.32 -7.43
N GLN A 110 -21.40 7.39 -6.47
CA GLN A 110 -22.30 7.48 -5.31
C GLN A 110 -21.94 8.73 -4.49
N PRO A 111 -22.93 9.56 -4.11
CA PRO A 111 -22.66 10.76 -3.34
C PRO A 111 -22.02 10.39 -2.00
N ALA A 112 -20.99 11.16 -1.63
CA ALA A 112 -20.26 11.00 -0.38
C ALA A 112 -21.23 10.96 0.81
N LEU A 113 -21.02 9.98 1.69
CA LEU A 113 -21.73 9.86 2.97
C LEU A 113 -21.46 11.13 3.80
N THR A 114 -22.40 12.06 3.80
CA THR A 114 -22.41 13.18 4.76
C THR A 114 -22.79 12.60 6.11
N ALA A 115 -21.83 12.52 7.03
CA ALA A 115 -22.10 12.25 8.43
C ALA A 115 -22.77 13.49 9.03
N THR A 116 -23.96 13.30 9.60
CA THR A 116 -24.67 14.27 10.44
C THR A 116 -24.26 14.08 11.90
#